data_AF-A0A2N9EKM8-F1
#
_entry.id   AF-A0A2N9EKM8-F1
#
_cell.length_a   1.000
_cell.length_b   1.000
_cell.length_c   1.000
_cell.angle_alpha   90.00
_cell.angle_beta   90.00
_cell.angle_gamma   90.00
#
_symmetry.space_group_name_H-M   'P 1'
#
loop_
_entity.id
_entity.type
_entity.pdbx_description
1 polymer ?
#
loop_
_entity_poly.entity_id
_entity_poly.type
_entity_poly.pdbx_seq_one_letter_code
_entity_poly.pdbx_strand_id
1 'polypeptide(L)'
;MEKSKESTSSASASASASGDTHTPRPWQSYHTVYTNAKAGMDGVDKEKVQRIVYEMSKGSKYFENEERKEAFMRHKIDNMRAQCAKLTPLDISQFQKVAEKRILELEATRDFSRTWLHVDMDAFYAAVETLSNPSLKGKPMAVGGMSMISTANYEARRFGVRAAMPGFIARKLCPELIFVPVDFKKYTYCSDLTRKVFQKYDPNFMAASLDEAYLDITDVCKERGMTSGEIAEELRTSVFEETGLTCSAGVGSNCLLAKVACYSLDILFMSILHETHICIFSTP
;
A
#
# COMPACT_ATOMS: atom_id res chain seq x y z
N MET A 1 27.01 57.46 -47.27
CA MET A 1 25.85 58.26 -47.71
C MET A 1 24.71 57.27 -47.90
N GLU A 2 23.89 57.05 -46.86
CA GLU A 2 22.54 57.65 -46.68
C GLU A 2 21.52 57.08 -47.70
N LYS A 3 20.33 56.52 -47.39
CA LYS A 3 19.42 56.56 -46.23
C LYS A 3 18.49 55.33 -46.20
N SER A 4 18.15 54.88 -45.00
CA SER A 4 16.80 54.65 -44.42
C SER A 4 15.65 54.04 -45.24
N LYS A 5 14.97 53.03 -44.66
CA LYS A 5 13.59 53.18 -44.11
C LYS A 5 13.10 51.94 -43.34
N GLU A 6 12.73 52.19 -42.09
CA GLU A 6 11.85 51.39 -41.24
C GLU A 6 10.43 51.29 -41.85
N SER A 7 9.78 50.14 -41.65
CA SER A 7 8.32 50.02 -41.73
C SER A 7 7.84 49.03 -40.67
N THR A 8 7.13 49.59 -39.71
CA THR A 8 6.30 48.95 -38.69
C THR A 8 5.14 48.18 -39.33
N SER A 9 4.85 46.98 -38.83
CA SER A 9 3.53 46.37 -38.99
C SER A 9 3.02 45.85 -37.65
N SER A 10 1.93 46.47 -37.21
CA SER A 10 1.13 46.13 -36.05
C SER A 10 0.21 44.96 -36.39
N ALA A 11 0.37 43.83 -35.69
CA ALA A 11 -0.59 42.74 -35.70
C ALA A 11 -1.13 42.55 -34.28
N SER A 12 -2.38 42.98 -34.10
CA SER A 12 -3.23 42.75 -32.94
C SER A 12 -3.50 41.25 -32.76
N ALA A 13 -2.90 40.63 -31.74
CA ALA A 13 -3.28 39.30 -31.28
C ALA A 13 -4.24 39.45 -30.09
N SER A 14 -5.53 39.28 -30.36
CA SER A 14 -6.56 39.10 -29.34
C SER A 14 -6.35 37.76 -28.64
N ALA A 15 -5.65 37.78 -27.51
CA ALA A 15 -5.56 36.66 -26.59
C ALA A 15 -6.89 36.53 -25.83
N SER A 16 -7.69 35.54 -26.22
CA SER A 16 -8.83 35.07 -25.44
C SER A 16 -8.33 34.40 -24.15
N ALA A 17 -8.25 35.17 -23.07
CA ALA A 17 -8.02 34.64 -21.74
C ALA A 17 -9.28 33.92 -21.25
N SER A 18 -9.37 32.61 -21.51
CA SER A 18 -10.23 31.71 -20.73
C SER A 18 -9.54 31.47 -19.39
N GLY A 19 -9.85 32.33 -18.41
CA GLY A 19 -9.36 32.19 -17.04
C GLY A 19 -9.98 30.95 -16.39
N ASP A 20 -9.21 29.88 -16.29
CA ASP A 20 -9.49 28.81 -15.34
C ASP A 20 -8.90 29.27 -13.99
N THR A 21 -9.68 30.03 -13.24
CA THR A 21 -9.35 30.42 -11.87
C THR A 21 -9.45 29.19 -10.99
N HIS A 22 -8.41 28.34 -10.99
CA HIS A 22 -8.33 27.19 -10.11
C HIS A 22 -8.16 27.68 -8.67
N THR A 23 -9.28 28.01 -8.04
CA THR A 23 -9.33 28.34 -6.61
C THR A 23 -8.81 27.11 -5.86
N PRO A 24 -7.81 27.24 -4.96
CA PRO A 24 -7.28 26.10 -4.23
C PRO A 24 -8.41 25.42 -3.45
N ARG A 25 -8.71 24.16 -3.80
CA ARG A 25 -9.77 23.41 -3.14
C ARG A 25 -9.23 22.95 -1.78
N PRO A 26 -9.89 23.30 -0.65
CA PRO A 26 -9.32 23.07 0.69
C PRO A 26 -9.13 21.60 1.06
N TRP A 27 -9.81 20.67 0.37
CA TRP A 27 -9.63 19.23 0.56
C TRP A 27 -8.35 18.67 -0.11
N GLN A 28 -7.75 19.37 -1.07
CA GLN A 28 -6.52 18.92 -1.74
C GLN A 28 -5.30 18.94 -0.81
N SER A 29 -5.29 19.83 0.18
CA SER A 29 -4.25 19.88 1.20
C SER A 29 -4.50 18.92 2.38
N TYR A 30 -5.71 18.37 2.53
CA TYR A 30 -6.07 17.52 3.66
C TYR A 30 -5.63 16.07 3.44
N HIS A 31 -4.41 15.77 3.88
CA HIS A 31 -3.83 14.43 3.78
C HIS A 31 -4.17 13.65 5.04
N THR A 32 -5.02 12.62 4.91
CA THR A 32 -5.31 11.68 5.99
C THR A 32 -4.92 10.28 5.57
N VAL A 33 -4.77 9.39 6.54
CA VAL A 33 -4.54 7.95 6.29
C VAL A 33 -5.62 7.35 5.37
N TYR A 34 -6.80 7.97 5.31
CA TYR A 34 -7.93 7.50 4.53
C TYR A 34 -7.75 7.69 3.01
N THR A 35 -6.88 8.60 2.58
CA THR A 35 -6.77 8.99 1.17
C THR A 35 -5.56 8.36 0.45
N ASN A 36 -4.76 7.55 1.16
CA ASN A 36 -3.59 6.85 0.59
C ASN A 36 -4.00 5.74 -0.39
N ALA A 37 -3.11 5.33 -1.30
CA ALA A 37 -3.36 4.15 -2.12
C ALA A 37 -3.41 2.86 -1.26
N LYS A 38 -4.24 1.88 -1.66
CA LYS A 38 -4.30 0.52 -1.10
C LYS A 38 -4.71 -0.45 -2.22
N ALA A 39 -4.27 -1.70 -2.14
CA ALA A 39 -4.62 -2.73 -3.13
C ALA A 39 -6.14 -2.84 -3.35
N GLY A 40 -6.56 -2.92 -4.61
CA GLY A 40 -7.97 -2.99 -5.01
C GLY A 40 -8.70 -1.63 -4.99
N MET A 41 -7.96 -0.51 -5.06
CA MET A 41 -8.52 0.84 -5.16
C MET A 41 -8.22 1.52 -6.51
N ASP A 42 -7.92 0.73 -7.53
CA ASP A 42 -7.69 1.23 -8.88
C ASP A 42 -8.98 1.80 -9.48
N GLY A 43 -8.88 2.98 -10.10
CA GLY A 43 -10.04 3.67 -10.69
C GLY A 43 -10.98 4.36 -9.68
N VAL A 44 -10.65 4.40 -8.39
CA VAL A 44 -11.42 5.16 -7.39
C VAL A 44 -11.33 6.66 -7.68
N ASP A 45 -12.47 7.36 -7.63
CA ASP A 45 -12.52 8.83 -7.67
C ASP A 45 -11.94 9.42 -6.38
N LYS A 46 -10.61 9.62 -6.39
CA LYS A 46 -9.85 10.12 -5.25
C LYS A 46 -10.31 11.50 -4.80
N GLU A 47 -10.73 12.35 -5.73
CA GLU A 47 -11.20 13.69 -5.40
C GLU A 47 -12.53 13.65 -4.66
N LYS A 48 -13.49 12.84 -5.12
CA LYS A 48 -14.76 12.64 -4.42
C LYS A 48 -14.52 12.11 -3.00
N VAL A 49 -13.63 11.12 -2.85
CA VAL A 49 -13.29 10.55 -1.54
C VAL A 49 -12.67 11.62 -0.63
N GLN A 50 -11.66 12.36 -1.10
CA GLN A 50 -11.01 13.43 -0.35
C GLN A 50 -12.00 14.51 0.09
N ARG A 51 -12.88 14.96 -0.83
CA ARG A 51 -13.89 15.97 -0.53
C ARG A 51 -14.85 15.50 0.57
N ILE A 52 -15.40 14.29 0.45
CA ILE A 52 -16.34 13.75 1.45
C ILE A 52 -15.65 13.57 2.81
N VAL A 53 -14.43 13.01 2.83
CA VAL A 53 -13.65 12.84 4.05
C VAL A 53 -13.40 14.20 4.73
N TYR A 54 -12.99 15.21 3.96
CA TYR A 54 -12.77 16.56 4.46
C TYR A 54 -14.05 17.18 5.03
N GLU A 55 -15.14 17.19 4.26
CA GLU A 55 -16.43 17.76 4.67
C GLU A 55 -16.98 17.12 5.94
N MET A 56 -16.85 15.80 6.07
CA MET A 56 -17.32 15.05 7.24
C MET A 56 -16.42 15.19 8.46
N SER A 57 -15.15 15.57 8.27
CA SER A 57 -14.17 15.70 9.36
C SER A 57 -14.04 17.14 9.86
N LYS A 58 -14.23 18.13 8.98
CA LYS A 58 -14.00 19.56 9.27
C LYS A 58 -14.76 20.02 10.53
N GLY A 59 -14.04 20.70 11.41
CA GLY A 59 -14.59 21.23 12.67
C GLY A 59 -14.75 20.20 13.79
N SER A 60 -14.34 18.95 13.58
CA SER A 60 -14.25 17.96 14.66
C SER A 60 -12.95 18.11 15.46
N LYS A 61 -12.96 17.64 16.72
CA LYS A 61 -11.73 17.54 17.54
C LYS A 61 -10.64 16.68 16.89
N TYR A 62 -11.05 15.67 16.11
CA TYR A 62 -10.11 14.83 15.35
C TYR A 62 -9.43 15.67 14.27
N PHE A 63 -10.19 16.44 13.50
CA PHE A 63 -9.67 17.32 12.45
C PHE A 63 -8.68 18.35 13.02
N GLU A 64 -9.05 19.05 14.09
CA GLU A 64 -8.14 20.00 14.77
C GLU A 64 -6.85 19.34 15.27
N ASN A 65 -6.95 18.08 15.72
CA ASN A 65 -5.78 17.32 16.14
C ASN A 65 -4.89 16.91 14.95
N GLU A 66 -5.47 16.53 13.82
CA GLU A 66 -4.72 16.26 12.60
C GLU A 66 -4.05 17.53 12.05
N GLU A 67 -4.73 18.68 12.08
CA GLU A 67 -4.10 19.97 11.71
C GLU A 67 -2.92 20.32 12.62
N ARG A 68 -3.03 20.08 13.93
CA ARG A 68 -1.91 20.26 14.87
C ARG A 68 -0.73 19.34 14.56
N LYS A 69 -0.99 18.07 14.25
CA LYS A 69 0.07 17.11 13.84
C LYS A 69 0.72 17.54 12.53
N GLU A 70 -0.07 17.98 11.55
CA GLU A 70 0.45 18.45 10.27
C GLU A 70 1.34 19.67 10.45
N ALA A 71 0.90 20.65 11.26
CA ALA A 71 1.71 21.83 11.60
C ALA A 71 3.02 21.45 12.29
N PHE A 72 2.98 20.50 13.24
CA PHE A 72 4.18 19.97 13.89
C PHE A 72 5.14 19.29 12.89
N MET A 73 4.60 18.44 12.00
CA MET A 73 5.40 17.79 10.96
C MET A 73 6.01 18.79 9.99
N ARG A 74 5.27 19.82 9.60
CA ARG A 74 5.76 20.92 8.75
C ARG A 74 6.91 21.65 9.42
N HIS A 75 6.76 22.02 10.70
CA HIS A 75 7.82 22.65 11.47
C HIS A 75 9.08 21.76 11.55
N LYS A 76 8.91 20.44 11.75
CA LYS A 76 10.03 19.48 11.73
C LYS A 76 10.73 19.45 10.36
N ILE A 77 9.98 19.43 9.27
CA ILE A 77 10.51 19.47 7.89
C ILE A 77 11.29 20.77 7.66
N ASP A 78 10.75 21.91 8.07
CA ASP A 78 11.41 23.21 7.90
C ASP A 78 12.70 23.29 8.73
N ASN A 79 12.70 22.77 9.95
CA ASN A 79 13.91 22.65 10.76
C ASN A 79 14.95 21.74 10.09
N MET A 80 14.54 20.60 9.53
CA MET A 80 15.45 19.71 8.79
C MET A 80 16.02 20.41 7.55
N ARG A 81 15.19 21.13 6.78
CA ARG A 81 15.63 21.91 5.62
C ARG A 81 16.62 23.00 6.01
N ALA A 82 16.36 23.72 7.11
CA ALA A 82 17.27 24.74 7.63
C ALA A 82 18.60 24.14 8.12
N GLN A 83 18.59 22.92 8.68
CA GLN A 83 19.82 22.19 9.01
C GLN A 83 20.58 21.79 7.75
N CYS A 84 19.90 21.21 6.75
CA CYS A 84 20.52 20.85 5.48
C CYS A 84 21.13 22.06 4.75
N ALA A 85 20.47 23.22 4.81
CA ALA A 85 20.96 24.46 4.19
C ALA A 85 22.25 25.01 4.82
N LYS A 86 22.60 24.58 6.04
CA LYS A 86 23.85 24.96 6.72
C LYS A 86 25.03 24.07 6.37
N LEU A 87 24.80 22.93 5.69
CA LEU A 87 25.85 22.00 5.34
C LEU A 87 26.74 22.56 4.24
N THR A 88 28.05 22.54 4.44
CA THR A 88 29.03 22.94 3.44
C THR A 88 29.34 21.77 2.50
N PRO A 89 29.92 22.03 1.31
CA PRO A 89 30.41 20.96 0.44
C PRO A 89 31.41 20.01 1.12
N LEU A 90 32.19 20.52 2.08
CA LEU A 90 33.12 19.72 2.86
C LEU A 90 32.38 18.75 3.80
N ASP A 91 31.35 19.22 4.51
CA ASP A 91 30.51 18.37 5.38
C ASP A 91 29.84 17.26 4.57
N ILE A 92 29.26 17.61 3.41
CA ILE A 92 28.62 16.65 2.51
C ILE A 92 29.61 15.59 2.05
N SER A 93 30.83 15.99 1.63
CA SER A 93 31.88 15.05 1.23
C SER A 93 32.29 14.12 2.38
N GLN A 94 32.37 14.62 3.61
CA GLN A 94 32.67 13.80 4.79
C GLN A 94 31.55 12.78 5.07
N PHE A 95 30.29 13.21 5.07
CA PHE A 95 29.15 12.31 5.28
C PHE A 95 29.02 11.28 4.16
N GLN A 96 29.31 11.67 2.92
CA GLN A 96 29.33 10.75 1.79
C GLN A 96 30.36 9.64 1.99
N LYS A 97 31.58 9.96 2.44
CA LYS A 97 32.60 8.93 2.74
C LYS A 97 32.15 7.96 3.84
N VAL A 98 31.46 8.46 4.87
CA VAL A 98 30.89 7.62 5.93
C VAL A 98 29.81 6.68 5.37
N ALA A 99 28.92 7.22 4.52
CA ALA A 99 27.86 6.43 3.88
C ALA A 99 28.43 5.38 2.92
N GLU A 100 29.40 5.74 2.08
CA GLU A 100 30.07 4.83 1.15
C GLU A 100 30.78 3.68 1.89
N LYS A 101 31.48 3.99 2.98
CA LYS A 101 32.08 2.94 3.83
C LYS A 101 31.00 1.99 4.35
N ARG A 102 29.87 2.53 4.83
CA ARG A 102 28.78 1.70 5.35
C ARG A 102 28.12 0.86 4.26
N ILE A 103 27.97 1.39 3.05
CA ILE A 103 27.46 0.65 1.89
C ILE A 103 28.40 -0.51 1.60
N LEU A 104 29.72 -0.29 1.51
CA LEU A 104 30.70 -1.36 1.26
C LEU A 104 30.64 -2.46 2.33
N GLU A 105 30.49 -2.11 3.61
CA GLU A 105 30.30 -3.09 4.70
C GLU A 105 29.03 -3.93 4.53
N LEU A 106 27.93 -3.31 4.12
CA LEU A 106 26.64 -3.99 3.87
C LEU A 106 26.69 -4.86 2.61
N GLU A 107 27.31 -4.38 1.52
CA GLU A 107 27.50 -5.16 0.30
C GLU A 107 28.37 -6.39 0.53
N ALA A 108 29.45 -6.25 1.31
CA ALA A 108 30.34 -7.36 1.64
C ALA A 108 29.66 -8.46 2.48
N THR A 109 28.56 -8.15 3.16
CA THR A 109 27.79 -9.08 4.01
C THR A 109 26.43 -9.44 3.42
N ARG A 110 26.15 -9.03 2.17
CA ARG A 110 24.89 -9.30 1.51
C ARG A 110 24.73 -10.79 1.23
N ASP A 111 23.63 -11.37 1.70
CA ASP A 111 23.31 -12.79 1.55
C ASP A 111 22.10 -13.00 0.63
N PHE A 112 22.28 -13.83 -0.39
CA PHE A 112 21.23 -14.26 -1.34
C PHE A 112 20.94 -15.76 -1.25
N SER A 113 21.53 -16.47 -0.27
CA SER A 113 21.38 -17.91 -0.12
C SER A 113 19.99 -18.32 0.39
N ARG A 114 19.24 -17.36 0.94
CA ARG A 114 17.90 -17.55 1.50
C ARG A 114 16.82 -17.15 0.51
N THR A 115 15.76 -17.94 0.46
CA THR A 115 14.53 -17.65 -0.28
C THR A 115 13.40 -17.46 0.73
N TRP A 116 13.00 -16.21 0.92
CA TRP A 116 11.90 -15.85 1.79
C TRP A 116 10.61 -15.71 1.00
N LEU A 117 9.53 -16.27 1.54
CA LEU A 117 8.18 -16.11 1.05
C LEU A 117 7.37 -15.32 2.09
N HIS A 118 6.77 -14.22 1.66
CA HIS A 118 5.77 -13.49 2.45
C HIS A 118 4.39 -13.85 1.91
N VAL A 119 3.46 -14.20 2.80
CA VAL A 119 2.06 -14.51 2.46
C VAL A 119 1.14 -13.50 3.15
N ASP A 120 0.11 -13.04 2.44
CA ASP A 120 -0.92 -12.11 2.92
C ASP A 120 -2.31 -12.56 2.44
N MET A 121 -3.24 -12.81 3.36
CA MET A 121 -4.60 -13.26 3.04
C MET A 121 -5.45 -12.13 2.46
N ASP A 122 -6.10 -12.36 1.32
CA ASP A 122 -6.80 -11.31 0.60
C ASP A 122 -8.07 -10.84 1.33
N ALA A 123 -8.09 -9.57 1.76
CA ALA A 123 -9.20 -8.98 2.50
C ALA A 123 -9.71 -9.84 3.68
N PHE A 124 -8.78 -10.47 4.41
CA PHE A 124 -9.01 -11.61 5.31
C PHE A 124 -10.34 -11.64 6.05
N TYR A 125 -10.63 -10.71 6.97
CA TYR A 125 -11.88 -10.78 7.74
C TYR A 125 -13.13 -10.69 6.86
N ALA A 126 -13.12 -9.85 5.82
CA ALA A 126 -14.24 -9.74 4.89
C ALA A 126 -14.42 -11.03 4.05
N ALA A 127 -13.32 -11.68 3.67
CA ALA A 127 -13.35 -12.96 2.98
C ALA A 127 -13.90 -14.07 3.88
N VAL A 128 -13.49 -14.14 5.15
CA VAL A 128 -14.04 -15.08 6.15
C VAL A 128 -15.54 -14.87 6.34
N GLU A 129 -15.99 -13.62 6.49
CA GLU A 129 -17.42 -13.31 6.62
C GLU A 129 -18.21 -13.72 5.37
N THR A 130 -17.66 -13.46 4.17
CA THR A 130 -18.28 -13.84 2.89
C THR A 130 -18.36 -15.36 2.71
N LEU A 131 -17.34 -16.09 3.15
CA LEU A 131 -17.33 -17.55 3.16
C LEU A 131 -18.42 -18.10 4.10
N SER A 132 -18.57 -17.50 5.28
CA SER A 132 -19.59 -17.92 6.26
C SER A 132 -21.03 -17.53 5.86
N ASN A 133 -21.19 -16.46 5.07
CA ASN A 133 -22.48 -15.98 4.61
C ASN A 133 -22.41 -15.62 3.11
N PRO A 134 -22.72 -16.57 2.22
CA PRO A 134 -22.66 -16.37 0.77
C PRO A 134 -23.53 -15.22 0.24
N SER A 135 -24.54 -14.77 1.00
CA SER A 135 -25.38 -13.63 0.60
C SER A 135 -24.64 -12.29 0.54
N LEU A 136 -23.43 -12.21 1.08
CA LEU A 136 -22.53 -11.06 1.04
C LEU A 136 -21.70 -10.99 -0.25
N LYS A 137 -21.57 -12.09 -1.00
CA LYS A 137 -20.75 -12.16 -2.21
C LYS A 137 -21.24 -11.14 -3.25
N GLY A 138 -20.31 -10.36 -3.82
CA GLY A 138 -20.61 -9.34 -4.83
C GLY A 138 -21.27 -8.07 -4.29
N LYS A 139 -21.43 -7.93 -2.96
CA LYS A 139 -21.99 -6.72 -2.33
C LYS A 139 -20.89 -5.95 -1.59
N PRO A 140 -20.91 -4.61 -1.60
CA PRO A 140 -19.95 -3.84 -0.82
C PRO A 140 -20.20 -4.07 0.68
N MET A 141 -19.19 -4.58 1.38
CA MET A 141 -19.26 -4.84 2.81
C MET A 141 -17.96 -4.45 3.54
N ALA A 142 -18.10 -4.17 4.83
CA ALA A 142 -17.00 -3.87 5.72
C ALA A 142 -17.19 -4.58 7.06
N VAL A 143 -16.10 -5.13 7.60
CA VAL A 143 -16.07 -5.67 8.95
C VAL A 143 -15.72 -4.55 9.93
N GLY A 144 -16.53 -4.37 10.95
CA GLY A 144 -16.42 -3.28 11.92
C GLY A 144 -17.78 -2.65 12.20
N GLY A 145 -17.80 -1.34 12.42
CA GLY A 145 -19.03 -0.60 12.70
C GLY A 145 -18.97 0.86 12.33
N MET A 146 -19.97 1.62 12.78
CA MET A 146 -20.07 3.06 12.52
C MET A 146 -18.86 3.85 13.02
N SER A 147 -18.24 3.40 14.12
CA SER A 147 -17.06 4.06 14.70
C SER A 147 -15.80 3.81 13.89
N MET A 148 -15.55 2.56 13.49
CA MET A 148 -14.31 2.17 12.83
C MET A 148 -14.48 0.89 12.00
N ILE A 149 -13.86 0.87 10.83
CA ILE A 149 -13.76 -0.30 9.95
C ILE A 149 -12.42 -1.01 10.17
N SER A 150 -12.47 -2.32 10.40
CA SER A 150 -11.29 -3.18 10.47
C SER A 150 -10.80 -3.56 9.08
N THR A 151 -11.70 -4.01 8.20
CA THR A 151 -11.38 -4.29 6.80
C THR A 151 -12.60 -4.11 5.90
N ALA A 152 -12.36 -3.95 4.61
CA ALA A 152 -13.38 -3.82 3.58
C ALA A 152 -13.07 -4.78 2.42
N ASN A 153 -14.10 -5.40 1.85
CA ASN A 153 -13.95 -6.22 0.66
C ASN A 153 -13.62 -5.37 -0.58
N TYR A 154 -13.21 -6.03 -1.65
CA TYR A 154 -12.81 -5.37 -2.89
C TYR A 154 -13.96 -4.56 -3.51
N GLU A 155 -15.20 -5.03 -3.41
CA GLU A 155 -16.40 -4.34 -3.88
C GLU A 155 -16.58 -2.99 -3.17
N ALA A 156 -16.39 -2.93 -1.85
CA ALA A 156 -16.44 -1.68 -1.09
C ALA A 156 -15.21 -0.77 -1.37
N ARG A 157 -14.03 -1.35 -1.61
CA ARG A 157 -12.81 -0.58 -1.92
C ARG A 157 -12.93 0.26 -3.19
N ARG A 158 -13.73 -0.19 -4.17
CA ARG A 158 -14.05 0.58 -5.40
C ARG A 158 -14.77 1.90 -5.12
N PHE A 159 -15.38 2.07 -3.95
CA PHE A 159 -16.01 3.31 -3.51
C PHE A 159 -15.08 4.18 -2.62
N GLY A 160 -13.84 3.75 -2.40
CA GLY A 160 -12.92 4.41 -1.47
C GLY A 160 -13.04 3.93 -0.02
N VAL A 161 -13.88 2.93 0.28
CA VAL A 161 -14.03 2.37 1.62
C VAL A 161 -12.82 1.50 1.97
N ARG A 162 -12.25 1.65 3.18
CA ARG A 162 -11.04 0.95 3.59
C ARG A 162 -10.96 0.72 5.09
N ALA A 163 -10.01 -0.13 5.47
CA ALA A 163 -9.56 -0.29 6.85
C ALA A 163 -9.14 1.05 7.49
N ALA A 164 -9.39 1.18 8.79
CA ALA A 164 -9.18 2.37 9.63
C ALA A 164 -10.05 3.59 9.28
N MET A 165 -10.95 3.51 8.30
CA MET A 165 -11.93 4.56 8.03
C MET A 165 -13.11 4.47 9.03
N PRO A 166 -13.59 5.60 9.58
CA PRO A 166 -14.84 5.60 10.34
C PRO A 166 -16.03 5.17 9.50
N GLY A 167 -16.87 4.27 10.04
CA GLY A 167 -18.00 3.70 9.30
C GLY A 167 -19.03 4.74 8.85
N PHE A 168 -19.23 5.82 9.61
CA PHE A 168 -20.15 6.89 9.20
C PHE A 168 -19.66 7.64 7.94
N ILE A 169 -18.34 7.78 7.75
CA ILE A 169 -17.76 8.34 6.51
C ILE A 169 -17.90 7.33 5.37
N ALA A 170 -17.59 6.07 5.64
CA ALA A 170 -17.71 5.01 4.64
C ALA A 170 -19.14 4.85 4.10
N ARG A 171 -20.16 4.98 4.96
CA ARG A 171 -21.56 4.97 4.56
C ARG A 171 -21.95 6.16 3.70
N LYS A 172 -21.27 7.31 3.84
CA LYS A 172 -21.46 8.46 2.95
C LYS A 172 -20.85 8.21 1.56
N LEU A 173 -19.75 7.46 1.50
CA LEU A 173 -19.11 7.05 0.24
C LEU A 173 -19.92 5.97 -0.49
N CYS A 174 -20.46 5.00 0.25
CA CYS A 174 -21.24 3.87 -0.24
C CYS A 174 -22.48 3.69 0.65
N PRO A 175 -23.65 4.27 0.28
CA PRO A 175 -24.88 4.17 1.05
C PRO A 175 -25.39 2.74 1.28
N GLU A 176 -25.13 1.86 0.31
CA GLU A 176 -25.47 0.43 0.31
C GLU A 176 -24.48 -0.45 1.10
N LEU A 177 -23.48 0.15 1.75
CA LEU A 177 -22.45 -0.58 2.49
C LEU A 177 -23.02 -1.39 3.65
N ILE A 178 -22.76 -2.69 3.61
CA ILE A 178 -23.15 -3.64 4.66
C ILE A 178 -22.06 -3.67 5.73
N PHE A 179 -22.44 -3.44 6.99
CA PHE A 179 -21.52 -3.59 8.12
C PHE A 179 -21.72 -4.97 8.75
N VAL A 180 -20.62 -5.69 8.93
CA VAL A 180 -20.60 -6.98 9.62
C VAL A 180 -19.77 -6.82 10.91
N PRO A 181 -20.29 -7.27 12.08
CA PRO A 181 -19.53 -7.18 13.32
C PRO A 181 -18.28 -8.06 13.28
N VAL A 182 -17.27 -7.65 14.05
CA VAL A 182 -16.01 -8.38 14.19
C VAL A 182 -16.26 -9.69 14.95
N ASP A 183 -15.78 -10.80 14.41
CA ASP A 183 -15.76 -12.10 15.08
C ASP A 183 -14.35 -12.72 15.08
N PHE A 184 -13.59 -12.40 16.12
CA PHE A 184 -12.22 -12.92 16.27
C PHE A 184 -12.14 -14.43 16.39
N LYS A 185 -13.19 -15.13 16.85
CA LYS A 185 -13.14 -16.59 16.95
C LYS A 185 -13.09 -17.22 15.56
N LYS A 186 -13.91 -16.72 14.62
CA LYS A 186 -13.86 -17.14 13.21
C LYS A 186 -12.50 -16.82 12.59
N TYR A 187 -11.96 -15.62 12.81
CA TYR A 187 -10.70 -15.20 12.19
C TYR A 187 -9.51 -15.99 12.71
N THR A 188 -9.44 -16.24 14.03
CA THR A 188 -8.40 -17.10 14.62
C THR A 188 -8.51 -18.52 14.11
N TYR A 189 -9.72 -19.09 14.00
CA TYR A 189 -9.91 -20.44 13.46
C TYR A 189 -9.38 -20.57 12.02
N CYS A 190 -9.75 -19.64 11.13
CA CYS A 190 -9.24 -19.64 9.75
C CYS A 190 -7.72 -19.42 9.70
N SER A 191 -7.18 -18.53 10.54
CA SER A 191 -5.74 -18.29 10.65
C SER A 191 -4.98 -19.57 11.06
N ASP A 192 -5.51 -20.32 12.02
CA ASP A 192 -4.91 -21.57 12.48
C ASP A 192 -4.93 -22.64 11.39
N LEU A 193 -5.98 -22.71 10.56
CA LEU A 193 -6.00 -23.57 9.38
C LEU A 193 -4.92 -23.19 8.37
N THR A 194 -4.82 -21.90 8.01
CA THR A 194 -3.77 -21.41 7.11
C THR A 194 -2.38 -21.71 7.65
N ARG A 195 -2.15 -21.51 8.96
CA ARG A 195 -0.86 -21.78 9.61
C ARG A 195 -0.46 -23.26 9.58
N LYS A 196 -1.43 -24.20 9.63
CA LYS A 196 -1.13 -25.64 9.42
C LYS A 196 -0.60 -25.91 8.03
N VAL A 197 -1.05 -25.16 7.01
CA VAL A 197 -0.49 -25.25 5.66
C VAL A 197 0.94 -24.72 5.68
N PHE A 198 1.18 -23.54 6.26
CA PHE A 198 2.52 -22.93 6.34
C PHE A 198 3.56 -23.84 7.00
N GLN A 199 3.20 -24.55 8.07
CA GLN A 199 4.08 -25.49 8.77
C GLN A 199 4.62 -26.63 7.88
N LYS A 200 3.95 -26.95 6.77
CA LYS A 200 4.42 -27.95 5.79
C LYS A 200 5.58 -27.45 4.93
N TYR A 201 5.75 -26.12 4.84
CA TYR A 201 6.78 -25.46 4.04
C TYR A 201 7.89 -24.89 4.93
N ASP A 202 7.55 -24.38 6.11
CA ASP A 202 8.50 -23.91 7.10
C ASP A 202 7.93 -24.16 8.51
N PRO A 203 8.46 -25.14 9.27
CA PRO A 203 8.05 -25.41 10.65
C PRO A 203 8.29 -24.23 11.61
N ASN A 204 9.21 -23.33 11.28
CA ASN A 204 9.64 -22.20 12.10
C ASN A 204 9.18 -20.84 11.54
N PHE A 205 8.16 -20.83 10.68
CA PHE A 205 7.63 -19.63 10.06
C PHE A 205 7.31 -18.52 11.10
N MET A 206 7.43 -17.26 10.68
CA MET A 206 7.14 -16.12 11.53
C MET A 206 5.78 -15.53 11.18
N ALA A 207 4.79 -15.71 12.06
CA ALA A 207 3.50 -15.04 11.95
C ALA A 207 3.62 -13.55 12.34
N ALA A 208 3.28 -12.64 11.43
CA ALA A 208 3.24 -11.20 11.71
C ALA A 208 1.87 -10.76 12.25
N SER A 209 0.79 -11.40 11.78
CA SER A 209 -0.59 -11.15 12.20
C SER A 209 -1.43 -12.44 12.07
N LEU A 210 -2.76 -12.32 12.04
CA LEU A 210 -3.65 -13.45 11.73
C LEU A 210 -3.62 -13.81 10.23
N ASP A 211 -3.38 -12.84 9.37
CA ASP A 211 -3.42 -12.95 7.91
C ASP A 211 -2.05 -12.91 7.23
N GLU A 212 -0.97 -12.71 7.98
CA GLU A 212 0.37 -12.56 7.41
C GLU A 212 1.43 -13.44 8.06
N ALA A 213 2.32 -13.99 7.23
CA ALA A 213 3.47 -14.77 7.67
C ALA A 213 4.67 -14.66 6.72
N TYR A 214 5.86 -14.83 7.30
CA TYR A 214 7.12 -15.02 6.58
C TYR A 214 7.59 -16.47 6.74
N LEU A 215 7.93 -17.10 5.62
CA LEU A 215 8.43 -18.47 5.57
C LEU A 215 9.81 -18.49 4.91
N ASP A 216 10.76 -19.22 5.48
CA ASP A 216 12.00 -19.57 4.80
C ASP A 216 11.79 -20.85 3.99
N ILE A 217 11.59 -20.70 2.68
CA ILE A 217 11.32 -21.84 1.77
C ILE A 217 12.59 -22.38 1.12
N THR A 218 13.77 -21.96 1.58
CA THR A 218 15.07 -22.31 0.99
C THR A 218 15.26 -23.83 0.90
N ASP A 219 15.03 -24.54 1.99
CA ASP A 219 15.29 -25.97 2.08
C ASP A 219 14.24 -26.76 1.29
N VAL A 220 12.97 -26.36 1.35
CA VAL A 220 11.89 -26.99 0.59
C VAL A 220 12.09 -26.84 -0.92
N CYS A 221 12.55 -25.68 -1.40
CA CYS A 221 12.90 -25.50 -2.81
C CYS A 221 14.01 -26.48 -3.25
N LYS A 222 15.04 -26.65 -2.42
CA LYS A 222 16.18 -27.55 -2.71
C LYS A 222 15.76 -29.02 -2.67
N GLU A 223 15.05 -29.44 -1.64
CA GLU A 223 14.64 -30.84 -1.42
C GLU A 223 13.69 -31.33 -2.52
N ARG A 224 12.78 -30.48 -2.97
CA ARG A 224 11.79 -30.82 -3.99
C ARG A 224 12.26 -30.53 -5.42
N GLY A 225 13.38 -29.82 -5.57
CA GLY A 225 13.88 -29.40 -6.89
C GLY A 225 12.92 -28.46 -7.63
N MET A 226 12.12 -27.69 -6.88
CA MET A 226 11.12 -26.76 -7.41
C MET A 226 11.62 -25.33 -7.33
N THR A 227 11.18 -24.49 -8.25
CA THR A 227 11.41 -23.06 -8.19
C THR A 227 10.60 -22.43 -7.05
N SER A 228 11.09 -21.30 -6.54
CA SER A 228 10.39 -20.53 -5.50
C SER A 228 8.98 -20.09 -5.94
N GLY A 229 8.79 -19.88 -7.24
CA GLY A 229 7.51 -19.57 -7.83
C GLY A 229 6.51 -20.71 -7.79
N GLU A 230 6.95 -21.92 -8.16
CA GLU A 230 6.10 -23.12 -8.08
C GLU A 230 5.69 -23.43 -6.64
N ILE A 231 6.61 -23.25 -5.67
CA ILE A 231 6.29 -23.42 -4.25
C ILE A 231 5.30 -22.37 -3.76
N ALA A 232 5.42 -21.10 -4.20
CA ALA A 232 4.46 -20.06 -3.87
C ALA A 232 3.06 -20.37 -4.43
N GLU A 233 2.96 -20.87 -5.67
CA GLU A 233 1.69 -21.27 -6.29
C GLU A 233 1.07 -22.50 -5.61
N GLU A 234 1.89 -23.51 -5.30
CA GLU A 234 1.46 -24.70 -4.56
C GLU A 234 0.93 -24.34 -3.18
N LEU A 235 1.62 -23.44 -2.45
CA LEU A 235 1.19 -22.97 -1.15
C LEU A 235 -0.14 -22.23 -1.23
N ARG A 236 -0.30 -21.32 -2.20
CA ARG A 236 -1.56 -20.58 -2.41
C ARG A 236 -2.72 -21.53 -2.72
N THR A 237 -2.48 -22.54 -3.54
CA THR A 237 -3.46 -23.59 -3.87
C THR A 237 -3.82 -24.38 -2.61
N SER A 238 -2.83 -24.81 -1.83
CA SER A 238 -3.04 -25.55 -0.58
C SER A 238 -3.82 -24.74 0.47
N VAL A 239 -3.55 -23.43 0.58
CA VAL A 239 -4.32 -22.53 1.45
C VAL A 239 -5.78 -22.45 0.99
N PHE A 240 -6.02 -22.32 -0.31
CA PHE A 240 -7.36 -22.28 -0.87
C PHE A 240 -8.12 -23.60 -0.66
N GLU A 241 -7.47 -24.74 -0.86
CA GLU A 241 -8.07 -26.07 -0.63
C GLU A 241 -8.44 -26.31 0.84
N GLU A 242 -7.57 -25.90 1.77
CA GLU A 242 -7.80 -26.10 3.20
C GLU A 242 -8.85 -25.12 3.78
N THR A 243 -8.89 -23.88 3.28
CA THR A 243 -9.66 -22.80 3.91
C THR A 243 -10.81 -22.24 3.08
N GLY A 244 -10.79 -22.43 1.75
CA GLY A 244 -11.66 -21.75 0.80
C GLY A 244 -11.33 -20.26 0.62
N LEU A 245 -10.24 -19.76 1.19
CA LEU A 245 -9.80 -18.36 1.13
C LEU A 245 -8.58 -18.22 0.22
N THR A 246 -8.45 -17.07 -0.44
CA THR A 246 -7.30 -16.77 -1.28
C THR A 246 -6.25 -15.97 -0.51
N CYS A 247 -5.01 -16.07 -0.98
CA CYS A 247 -3.91 -15.24 -0.51
C CYS A 247 -3.02 -14.80 -1.68
N SER A 248 -2.34 -13.69 -1.45
CA SER A 248 -1.23 -13.20 -2.27
C SER A 248 0.10 -13.64 -1.65
N ALA A 249 1.12 -13.85 -2.49
CA ALA A 249 2.44 -14.25 -2.02
C ALA A 249 3.55 -13.52 -2.79
N GLY A 250 4.62 -13.16 -2.07
CA GLY A 250 5.81 -12.51 -2.63
C GLY A 250 7.08 -13.23 -2.22
N VAL A 251 7.97 -13.47 -3.19
CA VAL A 251 9.26 -14.11 -2.96
C VAL A 251 10.38 -13.06 -3.01
N GLY A 252 11.34 -13.15 -2.11
CA GLY A 252 12.58 -12.37 -2.18
C GLY A 252 13.72 -12.97 -1.37
N SER A 253 14.91 -12.41 -1.52
CA SER A 253 16.11 -12.89 -0.80
C SER A 253 16.14 -12.52 0.70
N ASN A 254 15.21 -11.69 1.14
CA ASN A 254 15.00 -11.33 2.54
C ASN A 254 13.52 -10.95 2.77
N CYS A 255 13.11 -10.91 4.04
CA CYS A 255 11.73 -10.60 4.42
C CYS A 255 11.22 -9.25 3.88
N LEU A 256 12.08 -8.22 3.81
CA LEU A 256 11.68 -6.90 3.32
C LEU A 256 11.28 -6.97 1.84
N LEU A 257 12.12 -7.60 1.01
CA LEU A 257 11.84 -7.75 -0.42
C LEU A 257 10.63 -8.66 -0.67
N ALA A 258 10.50 -9.76 0.07
CA ALA A 258 9.36 -10.66 0.00
C ALA A 258 8.03 -9.93 0.32
N LYS A 259 8.02 -9.10 1.37
CA LYS A 259 6.86 -8.28 1.76
C LYS A 259 6.45 -7.30 0.66
N VAL A 260 7.43 -6.59 0.07
CA VAL A 260 7.17 -5.63 -1.01
C VAL A 260 6.65 -6.34 -2.26
N ALA A 261 7.26 -7.48 -2.62
CA ALA A 261 6.83 -8.28 -3.76
C ALA A 261 5.38 -8.76 -3.63
N CYS A 262 4.90 -9.06 -2.42
CA CYS A 262 3.53 -9.51 -2.18
C CYS A 262 2.46 -8.45 -2.52
N TYR A 263 2.80 -7.16 -2.50
CA TYR A 263 1.83 -6.08 -2.72
C TYR A 263 1.97 -5.37 -4.07
N SER A 264 3.05 -5.60 -4.79
CA SER A 264 3.30 -4.95 -6.08
C SER A 264 2.49 -5.64 -7.18
N LEU A 265 1.60 -4.91 -7.86
CA LEU A 265 0.93 -5.35 -9.09
C LEU A 265 1.73 -4.98 -10.35
N ASP A 266 2.82 -4.22 -10.21
CA ASP A 266 3.60 -3.74 -11.35
C ASP A 266 4.60 -4.79 -11.83
N ILE A 267 4.30 -5.36 -13.01
CA ILE A 267 5.19 -6.20 -13.82
C ILE A 267 6.56 -5.53 -14.05
N LEU A 268 6.65 -4.20 -14.00
CA LEU A 268 7.90 -3.46 -14.24
C LEU A 268 8.94 -3.66 -13.12
N PHE A 269 8.54 -4.04 -11.90
CA PHE A 269 9.49 -4.35 -10.82
C PHE A 269 10.28 -5.63 -11.10
N MET A 270 9.77 -6.51 -11.97
CA MET A 270 10.43 -7.75 -12.38
C MET A 270 11.71 -7.50 -13.20
N SER A 271 11.79 -6.38 -13.92
CA SER A 271 12.88 -6.15 -14.88
C SER A 271 14.15 -5.53 -14.27
N ILE A 272 14.07 -4.95 -13.06
CA ILE A 272 15.23 -4.36 -12.36
C ILE A 272 16.00 -5.43 -11.55
N LEU A 273 15.44 -6.63 -11.39
CA LEU A 273 15.91 -7.65 -10.44
C LEU A 273 16.20 -8.99 -11.12
N HIS A 274 16.63 -8.95 -12.38
CA HIS A 274 16.92 -10.13 -13.20
C HIS A 274 18.13 -10.97 -12.70
N GLU A 275 18.80 -10.55 -11.63
CA GLU A 275 19.86 -11.32 -10.94
C GLU A 275 19.44 -11.86 -9.55
N THR A 276 18.22 -11.57 -9.04
CA THR A 276 17.91 -11.77 -7.60
C THR A 276 16.60 -12.51 -7.28
N HIS A 277 16.12 -13.42 -8.14
CA HIS A 277 15.05 -14.39 -7.80
C HIS A 277 13.83 -13.80 -7.06
N ILE A 278 13.33 -12.63 -7.49
CA ILE A 278 12.11 -12.04 -6.95
C ILE A 278 10.95 -12.40 -7.87
N CYS A 279 9.90 -13.01 -7.31
CA CYS A 279 8.70 -13.43 -8.03
C CYS A 279 7.45 -12.90 -7.30
N ILE A 280 6.49 -12.41 -8.08
CA ILE A 280 5.24 -11.80 -7.60
C ILE A 280 4.08 -12.70 -8.01
N PHE A 281 3.24 -13.08 -7.06
CA PHE A 281 2.04 -13.87 -7.30
C PHE A 281 0.83 -13.22 -6.64
N SER A 282 0.09 -12.43 -7.41
CA SER A 282 -1.20 -11.87 -7.02
C SER A 282 -2.35 -12.82 -7.40
N THR A 283 -3.53 -12.63 -6.82
CA THR A 283 -4.76 -13.23 -7.36
C THR A 283 -5.08 -12.64 -8.75
N PRO A 284 -5.73 -13.40 -9.65
CA PRO A 284 -6.39 -12.80 -10.82
C PRO A 284 -7.50 -11.82 -10.41
#